data_AF-A0A535JWJ4-F1
#
_entry.id   AF-A0A535JWJ4-F1
#
_cell.length_a   1.000
_cell.length_b   1.000
_cell.length_c   1.000
_cell.angle_alpha   90.00
_cell.angle_beta   90.00
_cell.angle_gamma   90.00
#
_symmetry.space_group_name_H-M   'P 1'
#
loop_
_entity.id
_entity.type
_entity.pdbx_description
1 polymer ?
#
loop_
_entity_poly.entity_id
_entity_poly.type
_entity_poly.pdbx_seq_one_letter_code
_entity_poly.pdbx_strand_id
1 'polypeptide(L)'
;MTAPHTELRRAAVPNAMGHVVLAFAERTLRPHDLAGLRERLWQSHTYLYVTPGTVLIDRALAGFPEEVRALGQRCPFYRYDERGGGGYWPDRNEIWLAAGVETYEGLSQVRLSACHELFHFVCWNHPRYRADEDRGFARLRRVLAESRRIVKDFPRYRGWLAGSFLRQGDHANVVEYFADIPTNFRDTAELPPPIAAHFGPLIDGRPFTEDFDRDLADELYDLADFQRSLTP
;
A
#
# COMPACT_ATOMS: atom_id res chain seq x y z
N MET A 1 17.59 13.84 -11.50
CA MET A 1 16.25 13.99 -12.09
C MET A 1 15.44 14.92 -11.20
N THR A 2 14.71 15.88 -11.78
CA THR A 2 13.79 16.78 -11.05
C THR A 2 12.67 15.99 -10.39
N ALA A 3 12.01 16.56 -9.38
CA ALA A 3 10.76 16.03 -8.85
C ALA A 3 9.83 15.66 -10.01
N PRO A 4 9.31 14.41 -10.10
CA PRO A 4 8.51 14.00 -11.24
C PRO A 4 7.21 14.81 -11.34
N HIS A 5 6.81 15.46 -10.23
CA HIS A 5 5.58 16.21 -10.14
C HIS A 5 5.74 17.51 -9.35
N THR A 6 4.85 18.47 -9.63
CA THR A 6 4.70 19.69 -8.84
C THR A 6 3.92 19.37 -7.57
N GLU A 7 4.52 19.59 -6.41
CA GLU A 7 3.85 19.40 -5.12
C GLU A 7 2.70 20.40 -4.94
N LEU A 8 1.54 19.89 -4.54
CA LEU A 8 0.38 20.70 -4.19
C LEU A 8 0.57 21.31 -2.81
N ARG A 9 0.43 22.64 -2.76
CA ARG A 9 0.38 23.37 -1.49
C ARG A 9 -1.07 23.46 -1.02
N ARG A 10 -1.29 23.09 0.24
CA ARG A 10 -2.60 23.19 0.88
C ARG A 10 -3.06 24.65 0.90
N ALA A 11 -4.32 24.87 0.50
CA ALA A 11 -4.98 26.16 0.71
C ALA A 11 -5.16 26.44 2.21
N ALA A 12 -4.94 27.70 2.62
CA ALA A 12 -5.00 28.10 4.03
C ALA A 12 -6.38 27.86 4.68
N VAL A 13 -7.46 27.88 3.89
CA VAL A 13 -8.83 27.72 4.36
C VAL A 13 -9.39 26.37 3.87
N PRO A 14 -9.94 25.52 4.77
CA PRO A 14 -10.61 24.29 4.39
C PRO A 14 -11.85 24.54 3.53
N ASN A 15 -12.05 23.73 2.49
CA ASN A 15 -13.21 23.83 1.60
C ASN A 15 -14.44 23.10 2.19
N ALA A 16 -14.99 23.65 3.28
CA ALA A 16 -16.11 23.05 4.02
C ALA A 16 -17.37 22.84 3.15
N MET A 17 -17.63 23.76 2.22
CA MET A 17 -18.77 23.64 1.30
C MET A 17 -18.60 22.44 0.35
N GLY A 18 -17.38 22.17 -0.12
CA GLY A 18 -17.08 21.01 -0.95
C GLY A 18 -17.42 19.68 -0.28
N HIS A 19 -17.12 19.55 1.02
CA HIS A 19 -17.50 18.36 1.78
C HIS A 19 -19.01 18.16 1.85
N VAL A 20 -19.79 19.24 2.03
CA VAL A 20 -21.25 19.17 2.07
C VAL A 20 -21.81 18.77 0.70
N VAL A 21 -21.32 19.37 -0.37
CA VAL A 21 -21.74 19.07 -1.75
C VAL A 21 -21.42 17.62 -2.12
N LEU A 22 -20.20 17.15 -1.82
CA LEU A 22 -19.79 15.78 -2.12
C LEU A 22 -20.59 14.76 -1.31
N ALA A 23 -20.76 14.98 0.00
CA ALA A 23 -21.55 14.08 0.85
C ALA A 23 -23.03 14.03 0.44
N PHE A 24 -23.60 15.16 0.01
CA PHE A 24 -24.96 15.19 -0.54
C PHE A 24 -25.03 14.41 -1.86
N ALA A 25 -24.07 14.64 -2.77
CA ALA A 25 -24.02 13.98 -4.07
C ALA A 25 -23.85 12.46 -3.95
N GLU A 26 -22.97 11.99 -3.06
CA GLU A 26 -22.77 10.55 -2.78
C GLU A 26 -24.05 9.86 -2.29
N ARG A 27 -24.90 10.59 -1.56
CA ARG A 27 -26.17 10.06 -1.04
C ARG A 27 -27.32 10.08 -2.04
N THR A 28 -27.25 10.93 -3.07
CA THR A 28 -28.41 11.27 -3.91
C THR A 28 -28.23 10.94 -5.38
N LEU A 29 -26.99 10.94 -5.88
CA LEU A 29 -26.71 10.70 -7.29
C LEU A 29 -26.52 9.20 -7.55
N ARG A 30 -26.90 8.78 -8.77
CA ARG A 30 -26.56 7.46 -9.29
C ARG A 30 -25.04 7.38 -9.54
N PRO A 31 -24.44 6.19 -9.54
CA PRO A 31 -22.98 6.03 -9.67
C PRO A 31 -22.36 6.75 -10.88
N HIS A 32 -23.00 6.70 -12.05
CA HIS A 32 -22.53 7.39 -13.25
C HIS A 32 -22.57 8.93 -13.10
N ASP A 33 -23.67 9.46 -12.55
CA ASP A 33 -23.85 10.90 -12.38
C ASP A 33 -22.90 11.46 -11.31
N LEU A 34 -22.62 10.66 -10.28
CA LEU A 34 -21.59 10.95 -9.26
C LEU A 34 -20.19 10.97 -9.87
N ALA A 35 -19.85 9.99 -10.72
CA ALA A 35 -18.56 9.95 -11.41
C ALA A 35 -18.37 11.19 -12.31
N GLY A 36 -19.39 11.57 -13.08
CA GLY A 36 -19.35 12.77 -13.92
C GLY A 36 -19.26 14.07 -13.12
N LEU A 37 -19.87 14.14 -11.92
CA LEU A 37 -19.67 15.27 -11.01
C LEU A 37 -18.21 15.33 -10.53
N ARG A 38 -17.68 14.22 -9.99
CA ARG A 38 -16.30 14.14 -9.48
C ARG A 38 -15.28 14.54 -10.55
N GLU A 39 -15.50 14.12 -11.80
CA GLU A 39 -14.69 14.53 -12.95
C GLU A 39 -14.66 16.06 -13.12
N ARG A 40 -15.83 16.69 -13.16
CA ARG A 40 -15.92 18.16 -13.32
C ARG A 40 -15.25 18.89 -12.16
N LEU A 41 -15.47 18.43 -10.92
CA LEU A 41 -14.92 19.06 -9.73
C LEU A 41 -13.39 19.03 -9.70
N TRP A 42 -12.80 17.94 -10.19
CA TRP A 42 -11.35 17.81 -10.39
C TRP A 42 -10.85 18.75 -11.49
N GLN A 43 -11.44 18.70 -12.68
CA GLN A 43 -11.01 19.52 -13.82
C GLN A 43 -11.10 21.03 -13.54
N SER A 44 -12.06 21.46 -12.72
CA SER A 44 -12.25 22.86 -12.33
C SER A 44 -11.57 23.22 -11.01
N HIS A 45 -10.82 22.29 -10.39
CA HIS A 45 -10.18 22.42 -9.07
C HIS A 45 -11.10 22.97 -7.98
N THR A 46 -12.42 22.79 -8.11
CA THR A 46 -13.40 23.54 -7.31
C THR A 46 -13.55 22.95 -5.91
N TYR A 47 -13.20 21.68 -5.70
CA TYR A 47 -13.26 21.00 -4.40
C TYR A 47 -12.11 20.01 -4.17
N LEU A 48 -10.89 20.38 -4.57
CA LEU A 48 -9.73 19.53 -4.33
C LEU A 48 -9.36 19.53 -2.83
N TYR A 49 -9.75 18.48 -2.12
CA TYR A 49 -9.27 18.24 -0.76
C TYR A 49 -7.96 17.46 -0.82
N VAL A 50 -6.94 17.99 -0.13
CA VAL A 50 -5.63 17.38 -0.05
C VAL A 50 -5.30 17.19 1.42
N THR A 51 -5.37 15.95 1.89
CA THR A 51 -4.84 15.61 3.21
C THR A 51 -3.32 15.77 3.16
N PRO A 52 -2.70 16.55 4.09
CA PRO A 52 -1.25 16.66 4.14
C PRO A 52 -0.59 15.28 4.29
N GLY A 53 0.57 15.09 3.65
CA GLY A 53 1.29 13.81 3.67
C GLY A 53 1.52 13.27 5.08
N THR A 54 1.98 14.12 6.00
CA THR A 54 2.19 13.77 7.42
C THR A 54 0.92 13.25 8.10
N VAL A 55 -0.22 13.90 7.86
CA VAL A 55 -1.52 13.47 8.40
C VAL A 55 -1.98 12.15 7.75
N LEU A 56 -1.68 11.94 6.46
CA LEU A 56 -1.95 10.65 5.81
C LEU A 56 -1.09 9.53 6.37
N ILE A 57 0.19 9.78 6.66
CA ILE A 57 1.09 8.80 7.29
C ILE A 57 0.50 8.35 8.63
N ASP A 58 0.14 9.30 9.51
CA ASP A 58 -0.49 9.00 10.81
C ASP A 58 -1.73 8.13 10.65
N ARG A 59 -2.60 8.48 9.70
CA ARG A 59 -3.88 7.79 9.48
C ARG A 59 -3.72 6.44 8.80
N ALA A 60 -2.75 6.29 7.89
CA ALA A 60 -2.48 5.05 7.16
C ALA A 60 -1.84 4.02 8.08
N LEU A 61 -0.92 4.47 8.94
CA LEU A 61 -0.18 3.60 9.85
C LEU A 61 -0.80 3.44 11.24
N ALA A 62 -1.94 4.08 11.50
CA ALA A 62 -2.71 3.88 12.72
C ALA A 62 -2.97 2.38 12.96
N GLY A 63 -2.63 1.90 14.16
CA GLY A 63 -2.79 0.51 14.58
C GLY A 63 -1.58 -0.39 14.35
N PHE A 64 -0.59 -0.01 13.54
CA PHE A 64 0.66 -0.79 13.40
C PHE A 64 1.60 -0.59 14.59
N PRO A 65 2.63 -1.44 14.75
CA PRO A 65 3.65 -1.31 15.78
C PRO A 65 4.33 0.06 15.78
N GLU A 66 4.79 0.49 16.95
CA GLU A 66 5.42 1.80 17.14
C GLU A 66 6.63 2.00 16.22
N GLU A 67 7.46 0.98 16.05
CA GLU A 67 8.64 1.02 15.18
C GLU A 67 8.26 1.29 13.71
N VAL A 68 7.21 0.63 13.20
CA VAL A 68 6.70 0.84 11.84
C VAL A 68 6.17 2.26 11.68
N ARG A 69 5.40 2.76 12.66
CA ARG A 69 4.91 4.14 12.64
C ARG A 69 6.05 5.15 12.68
N ALA A 70 7.02 4.97 13.56
CA ALA A 70 8.18 5.84 13.68
C ALA A 70 9.04 5.84 12.41
N LEU A 71 9.18 4.69 11.75
CA LEU A 71 9.84 4.59 10.46
C LEU A 71 9.06 5.37 9.39
N GLY A 72 7.75 5.16 9.29
CA GLY A 72 6.89 5.87 8.34
C GLY A 72 6.91 7.39 8.50
N GLN A 73 7.02 7.92 9.72
CA GLN A 73 7.14 9.37 9.97
C GLN A 73 8.40 10.00 9.38
N ARG A 74 9.42 9.19 9.08
CA ARG A 74 10.65 9.65 8.43
C ARG A 74 10.51 9.75 6.92
N CYS A 75 9.42 9.24 6.34
CA CYS A 75 9.20 9.25 4.91
C CYS A 75 8.93 10.68 4.39
N PRO A 76 9.73 11.18 3.45
CA PRO A 76 9.34 12.33 2.64
C PRO A 76 8.09 11.94 1.82
N PHE A 77 6.94 12.54 2.15
CA PHE A 77 5.65 12.18 1.55
C PHE A 77 5.01 13.41 0.94
N TYR A 78 4.88 13.40 -0.38
CA TYR A 78 4.40 14.53 -1.17
C TYR A 78 3.05 14.22 -1.81
N ARG A 79 2.26 15.28 -1.98
CA ARG A 79 0.96 15.23 -2.68
C ARG A 79 1.09 16.05 -3.95
N TYR A 80 0.66 15.53 -5.09
CA TYR A 80 0.79 16.23 -6.38
C TYR A 80 -0.52 16.30 -7.16
N ASP A 81 -0.57 17.26 -8.08
CA ASP A 81 -1.77 17.65 -8.84
C ASP A 81 -2.07 16.70 -9.98
N GLU A 82 -2.33 15.44 -9.63
CA GLU A 82 -2.80 14.43 -10.57
C GLU A 82 -4.08 13.77 -10.09
N ARG A 83 -4.83 13.25 -11.06
CA ARG A 83 -6.12 12.61 -10.82
C ARG A 83 -5.99 11.36 -9.97
N GLY A 84 -4.97 10.57 -10.23
CA GLY A 84 -4.75 9.27 -9.62
C GLY A 84 -3.33 8.79 -9.84
N GLY A 85 -3.01 7.69 -9.18
CA GLY A 85 -1.67 7.13 -9.15
C GLY A 85 -0.82 7.66 -8.01
N GLY A 86 0.42 7.22 -8.02
CA GLY A 86 1.40 7.45 -6.98
C GLY A 86 2.35 6.29 -6.92
N GLY A 87 3.31 6.38 -6.02
CA GLY A 87 4.31 5.35 -5.87
C GLY A 87 5.30 5.65 -4.76
N TYR A 88 6.16 4.69 -4.52
CA TYR A 88 7.42 4.87 -3.85
C TYR A 88 8.53 5.00 -4.89
N TRP A 89 9.43 5.98 -4.70
CA TRP A 89 10.60 6.20 -5.56
C TRP A 89 11.88 5.81 -4.80
N PRO A 90 12.43 4.60 -5.02
CA PRO A 90 13.55 4.08 -4.23
C PRO A 90 14.80 4.96 -4.29
N ASP A 91 15.16 5.45 -5.49
CA ASP A 91 16.34 6.29 -5.71
C ASP A 91 16.35 7.58 -4.88
N ARG A 92 15.16 8.05 -4.49
CA ARG A 92 14.97 9.30 -3.75
C ARG A 92 14.40 9.06 -2.36
N ASN A 93 14.09 7.82 -2.04
CA ASN A 93 13.50 7.37 -0.79
C ASN A 93 12.30 8.22 -0.35
N GLU A 94 11.36 8.45 -1.26
CA GLU A 94 10.21 9.33 -1.07
C GLU A 94 8.95 8.75 -1.69
N ILE A 95 7.80 9.18 -1.20
CA ILE A 95 6.48 8.83 -1.74
C ILE A 95 5.87 10.07 -2.38
N TRP A 96 5.32 9.88 -3.57
CA TRP A 96 4.40 10.84 -4.17
C TRP A 96 3.07 10.15 -4.38
N LEU A 97 2.00 10.75 -3.88
CA LEU A 97 0.66 10.21 -4.09
C LEU A 97 -0.23 11.31 -4.66
N ALA A 98 -1.02 10.96 -5.68
CA ALA A 98 -1.91 11.89 -6.35
C ALA A 98 -3.00 12.41 -5.39
N ALA A 99 -3.26 13.72 -5.42
CA ALA A 99 -4.28 14.35 -4.61
C ALA A 99 -5.70 14.03 -5.07
N GLY A 100 -5.89 13.78 -6.37
CA GLY A 100 -7.21 13.53 -6.96
C GLY A 100 -7.92 12.31 -6.39
N VAL A 101 -7.18 11.30 -5.91
CA VAL A 101 -7.77 10.07 -5.32
C VAL A 101 -8.73 10.40 -4.17
N GLU A 102 -8.46 11.45 -3.38
CA GLU A 102 -9.35 11.89 -2.28
C GLU A 102 -10.69 12.42 -2.78
N THR A 103 -10.69 13.00 -3.98
CA THR A 103 -11.87 13.56 -4.63
C THR A 103 -12.64 12.50 -5.41
N TYR A 104 -11.94 11.52 -5.99
CA TYR A 104 -12.54 10.48 -6.85
C TYR A 104 -12.97 9.22 -6.13
N GLU A 105 -12.20 8.75 -5.14
CA GLU A 105 -12.37 7.43 -4.53
C GLU A 105 -12.68 7.50 -3.02
N GLY A 106 -12.41 8.65 -2.41
CA GLY A 106 -12.71 8.94 -1.01
C GLY A 106 -11.55 8.65 -0.06
N LEU A 107 -11.67 9.13 1.18
CA LEU A 107 -10.56 9.12 2.15
C LEU A 107 -10.11 7.70 2.53
N SER A 108 -11.02 6.71 2.56
CA SER A 108 -10.66 5.32 2.88
C SER A 108 -9.70 4.73 1.85
N GLN A 109 -9.94 4.98 0.57
CA GLN A 109 -9.11 4.45 -0.52
C GLN A 109 -7.74 5.13 -0.56
N VAL A 110 -7.69 6.43 -0.27
CA VAL A 110 -6.42 7.17 -0.17
C VAL A 110 -5.57 6.66 0.99
N ARG A 111 -6.20 6.33 2.12
CA ARG A 111 -5.51 5.72 3.26
C ARG A 111 -4.93 4.36 2.92
N LEU A 112 -5.65 3.54 2.14
CA LEU A 112 -5.14 2.25 1.67
C LEU A 112 -3.95 2.44 0.72
N SER A 113 -4.08 3.36 -0.24
CA SER A 113 -3.00 3.68 -1.19
C SER A 113 -1.76 4.20 -0.44
N ALA A 114 -1.93 5.15 0.49
CA ALA A 114 -0.84 5.66 1.31
C ALA A 114 -0.21 4.57 2.19
N CYS A 115 -1.02 3.65 2.75
CA CYS A 115 -0.53 2.51 3.51
C CYS A 115 0.35 1.61 2.64
N HIS A 116 -0.13 1.26 1.44
CA HIS A 116 0.61 0.44 0.49
C HIS A 116 1.97 1.06 0.16
N GLU A 117 2.01 2.33 -0.25
CA GLU A 117 3.28 3.00 -0.56
C GLU A 117 4.21 3.12 0.66
N LEU A 118 3.65 3.31 1.85
CA LEU A 118 4.44 3.33 3.08
C LEU A 118 5.07 1.99 3.39
N PHE A 119 4.48 0.86 2.96
CA PHE A 119 5.14 -0.44 3.12
C PHE A 119 6.24 -0.69 2.11
N HIS A 120 6.19 -0.09 0.92
CA HIS A 120 7.37 -0.02 0.04
C HIS A 120 8.51 0.75 0.72
N PHE A 121 8.21 1.92 1.31
CA PHE A 121 9.19 2.68 2.09
C PHE A 121 9.73 1.88 3.30
N VAL A 122 8.85 1.22 4.07
CA VAL A 122 9.24 0.39 5.21
C VAL A 122 10.14 -0.76 4.77
N CYS A 123 9.82 -1.45 3.66
CA CYS A 123 10.66 -2.51 3.10
C CYS A 123 12.11 -2.02 2.89
N TRP A 124 12.23 -0.87 2.21
CA TRP A 124 13.51 -0.28 1.82
C TRP A 124 14.33 0.23 3.02
N ASN A 125 13.66 0.62 4.12
CA ASN A 125 14.32 1.27 5.25
C ASN A 125 14.41 0.39 6.52
N HIS A 126 13.69 -0.73 6.57
CA HIS A 126 13.78 -1.67 7.69
C HIS A 126 14.95 -2.64 7.45
N PRO A 127 15.99 -2.69 8.30
CA PRO A 127 17.26 -3.37 7.99
C PRO A 127 17.11 -4.82 7.53
N ARG A 128 16.25 -5.61 8.18
CA ARG A 128 16.05 -7.03 7.86
C ARG A 128 15.27 -7.27 6.57
N TYR A 129 14.25 -6.45 6.29
CA TYR A 129 13.46 -6.58 5.07
C TYR A 129 14.21 -6.01 3.87
N ARG A 130 14.99 -4.94 4.08
CA ARG A 130 15.92 -4.44 3.09
C ARG A 130 16.91 -5.51 2.64
N ALA A 131 17.50 -6.23 3.60
CA ALA A 131 18.44 -7.31 3.28
C ALA A 131 17.80 -8.47 2.49
N ASP A 132 16.50 -8.74 2.68
CA ASP A 132 15.76 -9.72 1.88
C ASP A 132 15.43 -9.17 0.49
N GLU A 133 15.02 -7.91 0.39
CA GLU A 133 14.76 -7.21 -0.88
C GLU A 133 16.02 -7.13 -1.75
N ASP A 134 17.18 -6.79 -1.18
CA ASP A 134 18.49 -6.79 -1.85
C ASP A 134 18.84 -8.15 -2.50
N ARG A 135 18.18 -9.23 -2.07
CA ARG A 135 18.31 -10.61 -2.59
C ARG A 135 17.09 -11.07 -3.38
N GLY A 136 16.31 -10.12 -3.91
CA GLY A 136 15.10 -10.42 -4.68
C GLY A 136 14.04 -11.16 -3.85
N PHE A 137 13.90 -10.78 -2.57
CA PHE A 137 12.91 -11.35 -1.64
C PHE A 137 13.01 -12.87 -1.51
N ALA A 138 14.24 -13.39 -1.48
CA ALA A 138 14.51 -14.83 -1.43
C ALA A 138 13.73 -15.52 -0.31
N ARG A 139 13.63 -14.88 0.85
CA ARG A 139 12.88 -15.46 1.95
C ARG A 139 11.38 -15.39 1.75
N LEU A 140 10.83 -14.23 1.40
CA LEU A 140 9.39 -14.12 1.19
C LEU A 140 8.94 -15.16 0.16
N ARG A 141 9.71 -15.37 -0.92
CA ARG A 141 9.46 -16.45 -1.88
C ARG A 141 9.45 -17.84 -1.25
N ARG A 142 10.43 -18.16 -0.39
CA ARG A 142 10.46 -19.42 0.36
C ARG A 142 9.22 -19.60 1.25
N VAL A 143 8.85 -18.57 2.01
CA VAL A 143 7.69 -18.55 2.91
C VAL A 143 6.39 -18.80 2.14
N LEU A 144 6.27 -18.24 0.94
CA LEU A 144 5.13 -18.46 0.05
C LEU A 144 5.07 -19.89 -0.47
N ALA A 145 6.22 -20.44 -0.89
CA ALA A 145 6.32 -21.83 -1.32
C ALA A 145 5.93 -22.82 -0.20
N GLU A 146 6.40 -22.58 1.03
CA GLU A 146 6.05 -23.38 2.22
C GLU A 146 4.55 -23.31 2.54
N SER A 147 3.93 -22.15 2.33
CA SER A 147 2.51 -21.90 2.61
C SER A 147 1.57 -22.54 1.61
N ARG A 148 2.03 -22.90 0.40
CA ARG A 148 1.16 -23.32 -0.71
C ARG A 148 0.15 -24.41 -0.36
N ARG A 149 0.57 -25.42 0.41
CA ARG A 149 -0.30 -26.57 0.77
C ARG A 149 -1.40 -26.24 1.77
N ILE A 150 -1.27 -25.13 2.50
CA ILE A 150 -2.17 -24.74 3.59
C ILE A 150 -3.02 -23.50 3.26
N VAL A 151 -2.74 -22.80 2.15
CA VAL A 151 -3.53 -21.63 1.68
C VAL A 151 -5.03 -21.92 1.60
N LYS A 152 -5.42 -23.16 1.28
CA LYS A 152 -6.84 -23.59 1.22
C LYS A 152 -7.60 -23.38 2.53
N ASP A 153 -6.91 -23.41 3.67
CA ASP A 153 -7.49 -23.27 5.00
C ASP A 153 -7.69 -21.79 5.40
N PHE A 154 -7.24 -20.85 4.55
CA PHE A 154 -7.31 -19.40 4.76
C PHE A 154 -8.16 -18.75 3.66
N PRO A 155 -9.50 -18.82 3.74
CA PRO A 155 -10.38 -18.45 2.63
C PRO A 155 -10.34 -16.95 2.25
N ARG A 156 -10.15 -16.05 3.23
CA ARG A 156 -9.99 -14.60 2.97
C ARG A 156 -8.72 -14.33 2.16
N TYR A 157 -7.59 -14.87 2.61
CA TYR A 157 -6.31 -14.78 1.93
C TYR A 157 -6.37 -15.37 0.52
N ARG A 158 -6.88 -16.60 0.38
CA ARG A 158 -7.04 -17.27 -0.91
C ARG A 158 -7.95 -16.49 -1.86
N GLY A 159 -9.05 -15.93 -1.34
CA GLY A 159 -10.00 -15.14 -2.11
C GLY A 159 -9.38 -13.84 -2.63
N TRP A 160 -8.63 -13.14 -1.78
CA TRP A 160 -7.85 -11.96 -2.20
C TRP A 160 -6.79 -12.31 -3.24
N LEU A 161 -6.04 -13.39 -3.03
CA LEU A 161 -4.94 -13.78 -3.91
C LEU A 161 -5.43 -14.04 -5.35
N ALA A 162 -6.48 -14.85 -5.52
CA ALA A 162 -7.01 -15.20 -6.83
C ALA A 162 -7.97 -14.14 -7.40
N GLY A 163 -8.70 -13.44 -6.54
CA GLY A 163 -9.73 -12.49 -6.92
C GLY A 163 -9.23 -11.07 -7.14
N SER A 164 -8.09 -10.71 -6.55
CA SER A 164 -7.52 -9.36 -6.58
C SER A 164 -6.06 -9.39 -7.03
N PHE A 165 -5.15 -9.95 -6.22
CA PHE A 165 -3.71 -9.81 -6.43
C PHE A 165 -3.24 -10.36 -7.79
N LEU A 166 -3.48 -11.64 -8.07
CA LEU A 166 -3.04 -12.28 -9.33
C LEU A 166 -3.71 -11.69 -10.58
N ARG A 167 -4.82 -10.96 -10.44
CA ARG A 167 -5.49 -10.30 -11.57
C ARG A 167 -4.80 -9.01 -12.00
N GLN A 168 -3.84 -8.52 -11.24
CA GLN A 168 -3.09 -7.31 -11.54
C GLN A 168 -2.01 -7.53 -12.63
N GLY A 169 -1.82 -8.76 -13.13
CA GLY A 169 -0.87 -9.05 -14.20
C GLY A 169 0.57 -8.85 -13.71
N ASP A 170 1.35 -8.02 -14.41
CA ASP A 170 2.76 -7.78 -14.07
C ASP A 170 2.95 -7.07 -12.71
N HIS A 171 1.91 -6.41 -12.21
CA HIS A 171 1.88 -5.86 -10.85
C HIS A 171 1.67 -6.94 -9.77
N ALA A 172 1.31 -8.18 -10.13
CA ALA A 172 1.30 -9.29 -9.20
C ALA A 172 2.73 -9.84 -9.00
N ASN A 173 3.63 -9.00 -8.49
CA ASN A 173 5.05 -9.29 -8.28
C ASN A 173 5.40 -9.27 -6.78
N VAL A 174 6.62 -9.68 -6.42
CA VAL A 174 6.98 -9.89 -5.00
C VAL A 174 7.08 -8.59 -4.20
N VAL A 175 7.47 -7.49 -4.85
CA VAL A 175 7.55 -6.16 -4.24
C VAL A 175 6.13 -5.70 -3.86
N GLU A 176 5.19 -5.81 -4.81
CA GLU A 176 3.79 -5.43 -4.58
C GLU A 176 3.11 -6.34 -3.57
N TYR A 177 3.41 -7.65 -3.60
CA TYR A 177 2.92 -8.59 -2.59
C TYR A 177 3.34 -8.16 -1.18
N PHE A 178 4.60 -7.75 -1.01
CA PHE A 178 5.11 -7.29 0.29
C PHE A 178 4.31 -6.10 0.82
N ALA A 179 4.03 -5.09 -0.01
CA ALA A 179 3.27 -3.91 0.40
C ALA A 179 1.77 -4.20 0.60
N ASP A 180 1.21 -5.12 -0.18
CA ASP A 180 -0.21 -5.44 -0.12
C ASP A 180 -0.61 -6.24 1.12
N ILE A 181 0.25 -7.12 1.63
CA ILE A 181 -0.09 -7.95 2.79
C ILE A 181 -0.48 -7.11 4.01
N PRO A 182 0.37 -6.23 4.56
CA PRO A 182 0.00 -5.41 5.70
C PRO A 182 -1.11 -4.40 5.36
N THR A 183 -1.25 -4.02 4.09
CA THR A 183 -2.34 -3.13 3.65
C THR A 183 -3.70 -3.82 3.72
N ASN A 184 -3.78 -5.09 3.31
CA ASN A 184 -5.04 -5.85 3.20
C ASN A 184 -5.32 -6.75 4.42
N PHE A 185 -4.31 -7.15 5.19
CA PHE A 185 -4.40 -8.10 6.31
C PHE A 185 -3.85 -7.46 7.57
N ARG A 186 -4.72 -6.79 8.33
CA ARG A 186 -4.37 -6.20 9.63
C ARG A 186 -4.42 -7.22 10.78
N ASP A 187 -5.10 -8.34 10.56
CA ASP A 187 -5.09 -9.49 11.45
C ASP A 187 -4.27 -10.62 10.81
N THR A 188 -3.15 -10.93 11.45
CA THR A 188 -2.22 -11.98 11.02
C THR A 188 -2.80 -13.39 11.15
N ALA A 189 -3.86 -13.60 11.93
CA ALA A 189 -4.57 -14.88 11.98
C ALA A 189 -5.29 -15.22 10.68
N GLU A 190 -5.51 -14.22 9.81
CA GLU A 190 -6.09 -14.40 8.48
C GLU A 190 -5.09 -14.88 7.42
N LEU A 191 -3.80 -14.92 7.77
CA LEU A 191 -2.70 -15.31 6.90
C LEU A 191 -2.23 -16.75 7.20
N PRO A 192 -1.79 -17.52 6.18
CA PRO A 192 -1.11 -18.78 6.41
C PRO A 192 0.07 -18.61 7.39
N PRO A 193 0.30 -19.55 8.34
CA PRO A 193 1.26 -19.38 9.43
C PRO A 193 2.67 -18.94 9.03
N PRO A 194 3.29 -19.46 7.94
CA PRO A 194 4.60 -18.99 7.53
C PRO A 194 4.57 -17.51 7.08
N ILE A 195 3.54 -17.11 6.33
CA ILE A 195 3.33 -15.71 5.92
C ILE A 195 3.05 -14.84 7.14
N ALA A 196 2.18 -15.30 8.05
CA ALA A 196 1.90 -14.61 9.31
C ALA A 196 3.17 -14.39 10.15
N ALA A 197 4.07 -15.37 10.21
CA ALA A 197 5.35 -15.24 10.91
C ALA A 197 6.31 -14.27 10.22
N HIS A 198 6.32 -14.23 8.88
CA HIS A 198 7.14 -13.29 8.12
C HIS A 198 6.68 -11.83 8.31
N PHE A 199 5.37 -11.56 8.31
CA PHE A 199 4.82 -10.20 8.42
C PHE A 199 4.41 -9.79 9.84
N GLY A 200 4.35 -10.72 10.80
CA GLY A 200 4.01 -10.46 12.21
C GLY A 200 4.77 -9.28 12.83
N PRO A 201 6.11 -9.20 12.67
CA PRO A 201 6.89 -8.05 13.14
C PRO A 201 6.40 -6.69 12.64
N LEU A 202 5.87 -6.63 11.42
CA LEU A 202 5.35 -5.41 10.82
C LEU A 202 3.88 -5.14 11.15
N ILE A 203 3.06 -6.18 11.32
CA ILE A 203 1.60 -6.05 11.47
C ILE A 203 1.19 -5.93 12.94
N ASP A 204 1.68 -6.83 13.79
CA ASP A 204 1.27 -6.94 15.20
C ASP A 204 2.43 -6.83 16.19
N GLY A 205 3.66 -6.66 15.70
CA GLY A 205 4.84 -6.42 16.53
C GLY A 205 5.40 -7.67 17.19
N ARG A 206 4.99 -8.86 16.73
CA ARG A 206 5.63 -10.11 17.16
C ARG A 206 7.12 -10.12 16.82
N PRO A 207 7.96 -10.78 17.64
CA PRO A 207 9.39 -10.86 17.35
C PRO A 207 9.64 -11.59 16.03
N PHE A 208 10.73 -11.22 15.36
CA PHE A 208 11.28 -11.99 14.26
C PHE A 208 11.58 -13.44 14.70
N THR A 209 11.35 -14.39 13.81
CA THR A 209 11.72 -15.79 14.04
C THR A 209 13.25 -15.95 14.15
N GLU A 210 13.73 -16.98 14.84
CA GLU A 210 15.18 -17.19 15.04
C GLU A 210 15.93 -17.45 13.72
N ASP A 211 15.23 -17.99 12.73
CA ASP A 211 15.72 -18.23 11.38
C ASP A 211 15.57 -17.01 10.47
N PHE A 212 15.23 -15.83 11.01
CA PHE A 212 14.84 -14.70 10.15
C PHE A 212 15.94 -14.30 9.16
N ASP A 213 17.16 -14.31 9.65
CA ASP A 213 18.33 -13.85 8.91
C ASP A 213 19.10 -15.02 8.25
N ARG A 214 18.56 -16.26 8.30
CA ARG A 214 19.25 -17.48 7.85
C ARG A 214 18.83 -17.90 6.44
N ASP A 215 19.74 -18.59 5.75
CA ASP A 215 19.49 -19.32 4.50
C ASP A 215 18.84 -18.50 3.37
N LEU A 216 19.23 -17.23 3.24
CA LEU A 216 18.81 -16.37 2.13
C LEU A 216 19.59 -16.75 0.86
N ALA A 217 19.00 -17.64 0.05
CA ALA A 217 19.57 -18.05 -1.22
C ALA A 217 19.57 -16.89 -2.24
N ASP A 218 20.63 -16.78 -3.03
CA ASP A 218 20.80 -15.74 -4.05
C ASP A 218 20.22 -16.21 -5.40
N GLU A 219 18.98 -16.71 -5.36
CA GLU A 219 18.29 -17.20 -6.54
C GLU A 219 17.72 -16.03 -7.33
N LEU A 220 17.95 -16.02 -8.65
CA LEU A 220 17.37 -15.00 -9.53
C LEU A 220 15.84 -14.97 -9.38
N TYR A 221 15.30 -13.75 -9.26
CA TYR A 221 13.87 -13.52 -9.25
C TYR A 221 13.30 -13.70 -10.66
N ASP A 222 12.30 -14.58 -10.80
CA ASP A 222 11.47 -14.71 -12.00
C ASP A 222 10.00 -14.47 -11.64
N LEU A 223 9.35 -13.56 -12.36
CA LEU A 223 7.97 -13.15 -12.12
C LEU A 223 7.00 -14.31 -12.33
N ALA A 224 7.21 -15.11 -13.38
CA ALA A 224 6.29 -16.18 -13.73
C ALA A 224 6.38 -17.35 -12.72
N ASP A 225 7.58 -17.69 -12.26
CA ASP A 225 7.80 -18.64 -11.17
C ASP A 225 7.17 -18.17 -9.86
N PHE A 226 7.32 -16.88 -9.55
CA PHE A 226 6.67 -16.28 -8.38
C PHE A 226 5.15 -16.40 -8.46
N GLN A 227 4.53 -15.99 -9.56
CA GLN A 227 3.07 -16.07 -9.74
C GLN A 227 2.55 -17.51 -9.69
N ARG A 228 3.31 -18.46 -10.27
CA ARG A 228 3.00 -19.91 -10.15
C ARG A 228 3.07 -20.39 -8.71
N SER A 229 4.02 -19.91 -7.92
CA SER A 229 4.18 -20.30 -6.50
C SER A 229 2.99 -19.88 -5.63
N LEU A 230 2.31 -18.79 -6.01
CA LEU A 230 1.13 -18.28 -5.35
C LEU A 230 -0.16 -19.01 -5.73
N THR A 231 -0.16 -19.72 -6.86
CA THR A 231 -1.35 -20.41 -7.33
C THR A 231 -1.56 -21.68 -6.49
N PRO A 232 -2.75 -21.86 -5.87
CA PRO A 232 -3.07 -23.04 -5.05
C PRO A 232 -2.78 -24.36 -5.78
#